data_AF-A0A529NAJ3-F1
#
_entry.id   AF-A0A529NAJ3-F1
#
_cell.length_a   1.000
_cell.length_b   1.000
_cell.length_c   1.000
_cell.angle_alpha   90.00
_cell.angle_beta   90.00
_cell.angle_gamma   90.00
#
_symmetry.space_group_name_H-M   'P 1'
#
loop_
_entity.id
_entity.type
_entity.pdbx_description
1 polymer ?
#
loop_
_entity_poly.entity_id
_entity_poly.type
_entity_poly.pdbx_seq_one_letter_code
_entity_poly.pdbx_strand_id
1 'polypeptide(L)' 'MSQRTCLSVILAAGEGTRMKSAVPKVLHTIAGLPMVAHVVK' A
#
# COMPACT_ATOMS: atom_id res chain seq x y z
N MET A 1 -26.76 -18.13 1.88
CA MET A 1 -25.48 -17.49 2.28
C MET A 1 -25.71 -15.99 2.35
N SER A 2 -25.53 -15.38 3.52
CA SER A 2 -25.62 -13.91 3.65
C SER A 2 -24.39 -13.27 2.99
N GLN A 3 -24.59 -12.36 2.04
CA GLN A 3 -23.53 -11.55 1.44
C GLN A 3 -22.96 -10.63 2.52
N ARG A 4 -21.75 -10.93 3.00
CA ARG A 4 -21.04 -10.05 3.94
C ARG A 4 -20.38 -8.94 3.15
N THR A 5 -20.78 -7.70 3.42
CA THR A 5 -20.09 -6.51 2.91
C THR A 5 -19.12 -6.02 3.97
N CYS A 6 -17.83 -5.97 3.64
CA CYS A 6 -16.79 -5.39 4.48
C CYS A 6 -16.09 -4.28 3.69
N LEU A 7 -15.95 -3.09 4.29
CA LEU A 7 -15.18 -1.99 3.73
C LEU A 7 -13.78 -2.00 4.37
N SER A 8 -12.74 -1.99 3.53
CA SER A 8 -11.35 -1.84 3.96
C SER A 8 -10.82 -0.47 3.56
N VAL A 9 -10.04 0.15 4.46
CA VAL A 9 -9.37 1.44 4.21
C VAL A 9 -7.88 1.24 4.36
N ILE A 10 -7.12 1.52 3.30
CA ILE A 10 -5.67 1.43 3.31
C ILE A 10 -5.08 2.80 3.62
N LEU A 11 -4.42 2.92 4.78
CA LEU A 11 -3.75 4.15 5.18
C LEU A 11 -2.37 4.25 4.51
N ALA A 12 -2.27 5.08 3.47
CA ALA A 12 -1.07 5.25 2.65
C ALA A 12 -0.49 6.69 2.66
N ALA A 13 -0.94 7.55 3.56
CA ALA A 13 -0.63 8.99 3.56
C ALA A 13 0.66 9.40 4.31
N GLY A 14 1.51 8.45 4.72
CA GLY A 14 2.74 8.76 5.44
C GLY A 14 3.84 9.32 4.53
N GLU A 15 4.48 10.43 4.93
CA GLU A 15 5.50 11.15 4.15
C GLU A 15 6.71 10.29 3.74
N GLY A 16 7.10 9.30 4.55
CA GLY A 16 8.15 8.35 4.18
C GLY A 16 9.58 8.90 4.31
N THR A 17 9.81 9.95 5.11
CA THR A 17 11.13 10.62 5.28
C THR A 17 12.30 9.69 5.61
N ARG A 18 12.06 8.63 6.40
CA ARG A 18 13.11 7.64 6.75
C ARG A 18 13.53 6.74 5.59
N MET A 19 12.76 6.70 4.49
CA MET A 19 13.13 5.98 3.27
C MET A 19 14.26 6.68 2.51
N LYS A 20 14.52 7.98 2.79
CA LYS A 20 15.55 8.80 2.14
C LYS A 20 15.53 8.69 0.60
N SER A 21 14.32 8.70 0.04
CA SER A 21 14.06 8.49 -1.37
C SER A 21 13.05 9.52 -1.86
N ALA A 22 13.23 10.01 -3.09
CA ALA A 22 12.24 10.84 -3.77
C ALA A 22 11.00 10.03 -4.20
N VAL A 23 11.12 8.69 -4.24
CA VAL A 23 10.01 7.80 -4.53
C VAL A 23 9.13 7.68 -3.28
N PRO A 24 7.80 7.89 -3.38
CA PRO A 24 6.89 7.65 -2.27
C PRO A 24 7.02 6.24 -1.69
N LYS A 25 6.94 6.12 -0.34
CA LYS A 25 7.18 4.84 0.36
C LYS A 25 6.40 3.67 -0.23
N VAL A 26 5.12 3.87 -0.53
CA VAL A 26 4.20 2.82 -1.00
C VAL A 26 4.46 2.36 -2.45
N LEU A 27 5.27 3.12 -3.20
CA LEU A 27 5.65 2.80 -4.58
C LEU A 27 6.99 2.06 -4.68
N HIS A 28 7.71 1.89 -3.57
CA HIS A 28 8.92 1.07 -3.57
C HIS A 28 8.58 -0.38 -3.92
N THR A 29 9.39 -0.96 -4.80
CA THR A 29 9.12 -2.25 -5.42
C THR A 29 9.63 -3.40 -4.55
N ILE A 30 8.81 -4.43 -4.37
CA ILE A 30 9.13 -5.69 -3.70
C ILE A 30 8.72 -6.81 -4.63
N ALA A 31 9.69 -7.67 -5.01
CA ALA A 31 9.48 -8.77 -5.95
C ALA A 31 8.79 -8.33 -7.27
N GLY A 32 9.19 -7.18 -7.81
CA GLY A 32 8.67 -6.65 -9.07
C GLY A 32 7.30 -5.96 -8.99
N LEU A 33 6.69 -5.86 -7.79
CA LEU A 33 5.44 -5.13 -7.57
C LEU A 33 5.62 -3.97 -6.59
N PRO A 34 4.99 -2.80 -6.80
CA PRO A 34 4.94 -1.75 -5.78
C PRO A 34 4.35 -2.28 -4.46
N MET A 35 4.87 -1.84 -3.32
CA MET A 35 4.43 -2.28 -1.99
C MET A 35 2.89 -2.23 -1.83
N VAL A 36 2.23 -1.15 -2.30
CA VAL A 36 0.77 -1.00 -2.26
C VAL A 36 0.02 -2.09 -3.06
N ALA A 37 0.61 -2.58 -4.14
CA ALA A 37 -0.03 -3.61 -4.97
C ALA A 37 -0.12 -4.96 -4.26
N HIS A 38 0.71 -5.21 -3.24
CA HIS A 38 0.60 -6.38 -2.37
C HIS A 38 -0.51 -6.25 -1.32
N VAL A 39 -0.96 -5.03 -1.01
CA VAL A 39 -1.98 -4.77 0.02
C VAL A 39 -3.39 -4.74 -0.58
N VAL A 40 -3.50 -4.32 -1.85
CA VAL A 40 -4.79 -4.18 -2.55
C VAL A 40 -5.27 -5.49 -3.18
N LYS A 41 -4.36 -6.39 -3.54
CA LYS A 41 -4.67 -7.69 -4.15
C LYS A 41 -4.96 -8.74 -3.10
#